data_AF-A0A661CGR7-F1
#
_entry.id   AF-A0A661CGR7-F1
#
_cell.length_a   1.000
_cell.length_b   1.000
_cell.length_c   1.000
_cell.angle_alpha   90.00
_cell.angle_beta   90.00
_cell.angle_gamma   90.00
#
_symmetry.space_group_name_H-M   'P 1'
#
loop_
_entity.id
_entity.type
_entity.pdbx_description
1 polymer ?
#
loop_
_entity_poly.entity_id
_entity_poly.type
_entity_poly.pdbx_seq_one_letter_code
_entity_poly.pdbx_strand_id
1 'polypeptide(L)'
;MIERYSDWLIRWRYLIILATLVLVALTTFGFPLRFDNDMRVFFSKDNPQLTAFEVLQDTYTKNDGVLLVLAPKDGQVFTNETLDAVEW
;
A
#
# COMPACT_ATOMS: atom_id res chain seq x y z
N MET A 1 27.81 25.07 -32.34
CA MET A 1 27.58 24.85 -30.89
C MET A 1 27.10 23.44 -30.58
N ILE A 2 26.14 22.90 -31.34
CA ILE A 2 25.63 21.53 -31.17
C ILE A 2 26.71 20.47 -31.41
N GLU A 3 27.55 20.64 -32.43
CA GLU A 3 28.62 19.67 -32.75
C GLU A 3 29.61 19.46 -31.61
N ARG A 4 30.08 20.56 -30.98
CA ARG A 4 30.98 20.49 -29.82
C ARG A 4 30.34 19.81 -28.60
N TYR A 5 29.03 19.97 -28.42
CA TYR A 5 28.28 19.30 -27.36
C TYR A 5 28.15 17.80 -27.64
N SER A 6 27.81 17.43 -28.88
CA SER A 6 27.71 16.04 -29.33
C SER A 6 29.05 15.30 -29.23
N ASP A 7 30.16 15.92 -29.65
CA ASP A 7 31.50 15.33 -29.57
C ASP A 7 31.94 15.09 -28.12
N TRP A 8 31.60 16.01 -27.22
CA TRP A 8 31.84 15.85 -25.79
C TRP A 8 31.00 14.71 -25.20
N LEU A 9 29.73 14.62 -25.60
CA LEU A 9 28.82 13.54 -25.20
C LEU A 9 29.34 12.16 -25.63
N ILE A 10 29.81 12.06 -26.88
CA ILE A 10 30.34 10.83 -27.48
C ILE A 10 31.68 10.44 -26.84
N ARG A 11 32.52 11.41 -26.48
CA ARG A 11 33.80 11.18 -25.80
C ARG A 11 33.61 10.59 -24.41
N TRP A 12 32.60 11.04 -23.66
CA TRP A 12 32.32 10.60 -22.29
C TRP A 12 31.13 9.64 -22.19
N ARG A 13 30.74 9.00 -23.30
CA ARG A 13 29.51 8.19 -23.43
C ARG A 13 29.29 7.21 -22.28
N TYR A 14 30.34 6.53 -21.82
CA TYR A 14 30.24 5.54 -20.74
C TYR A 14 29.99 6.17 -19.38
N LEU A 15 30.59 7.34 -19.09
CA LEU A 15 30.30 8.08 -17.86
C LEU A 15 28.86 8.61 -17.85
N ILE A 16 28.39 9.09 -19.01
CA ILE A 16 27.02 9.61 -19.13
C ILE A 16 26.00 8.49 -18.95
N ILE A 17 26.23 7.33 -19.58
CA ILE A 17 25.39 6.13 -19.39
C ILE A 17 25.41 5.67 -17.93
N LEU A 18 26.59 5.63 -17.29
CA LEU A 18 26.69 5.24 -15.89
C LEU A 18 25.96 6.25 -14.99
N ALA A 19 26.13 7.54 -15.23
CA ALA A 19 25.48 8.60 -14.46
C ALA A 19 23.96 8.57 -14.62
N THR A 20 23.43 8.31 -15.82
CA THR A 20 21.98 8.17 -16.02
C THR A 20 21.42 6.93 -15.35
N LEU A 21 22.13 5.79 -15.43
CA LEU A 21 21.72 4.56 -14.73
C LEU A 21 21.73 4.74 -13.22
N VAL A 22 22.75 5.39 -12.66
CA VAL A 22 22.83 5.71 -11.23
C VAL A 22 21.70 6.66 -10.83
N LEU A 23 21.41 7.69 -11.63
CA LEU A 23 20.28 8.59 -11.38
C LEU A 23 18.95 7.85 -11.35
N VAL A 24 18.69 6.97 -12.31
CA VAL A 24 17.47 6.16 -12.35
C VAL A 24 17.41 5.21 -11.15
N ALA A 25 18.51 4.56 -10.80
CA ALA A 25 18.55 3.70 -9.62
C ALA A 25 18.23 4.49 -8.35
N LEU A 26 18.81 5.68 -8.19
CA LEU A 26 18.56 6.55 -7.04
C LEU A 26 17.11 7.04 -6.95
N THR A 27 16.44 7.34 -8.07
CA THR A 27 15.01 7.72 -8.03
C THR A 27 14.11 6.56 -7.63
N THR A 28 14.51 5.32 -7.92
CA THR A 28 13.77 4.12 -7.47
C THR A 28 14.10 3.71 -6.03
N PHE A 29 15.23 4.15 -5.50
CA PHE A 29 15.69 3.78 -4.16
C PHE A 29 15.04 4.68 -3.11
N GLY A 30 14.03 4.17 -2.40
CA GLY A 30 13.48 4.84 -1.22
C GLY A 30 12.00 5.18 -1.23
N PHE A 31 11.22 4.65 -2.18
CA PHE A 31 9.76 4.70 -2.06
C PHE A 31 9.26 3.52 -1.24
N PRO A 32 8.84 3.70 0.03
CA PRO A 32 8.14 2.67 0.77
C PRO A 32 6.75 2.51 0.15
N LEU A 33 6.64 1.68 -0.89
CA LEU A 33 5.37 1.27 -1.46
C LEU A 33 4.63 0.47 -0.39
N ARG A 34 3.64 1.10 0.25
CA ARG A 34 2.72 0.45 1.18
C ARG A 34 1.37 0.38 0.52
N PHE A 35 0.75 -0.79 0.57
CA PHE A 35 -0.66 -0.93 0.28
C PHE A 35 -1.43 -0.38 1.47
N ASP A 36 -2.08 0.76 1.27
CA ASP A 36 -3.00 1.34 2.23
C ASP A 36 -4.42 1.26 1.65
N ASN A 37 -5.32 0.57 2.35
CA ASN A 37 -6.73 0.46 1.97
C ASN A 37 -7.58 1.57 2.61
N ASP A 38 -6.94 2.51 3.31
CA ASP A 38 -7.64 3.59 3.97
C ASP A 38 -8.16 4.63 2.98
N MET A 39 -9.47 4.62 2.74
CA MET A 39 -10.14 5.59 1.87
C MET A 39 -10.03 7.04 2.38
N ARG A 40 -9.63 7.24 3.65
CA ARG A 40 -9.44 8.58 4.24
C ARG A 40 -8.33 9.37 3.55
N VAL A 41 -7.37 8.70 2.91
CA VAL A 41 -6.25 9.33 2.18
C VAL A 41 -6.72 10.18 0.99
N PHE A 42 -7.92 9.96 0.48
CA PHE A 42 -8.49 10.74 -0.63
C PHE A 42 -9.16 12.05 -0.19
N PHE A 43 -9.35 12.27 1.11
CA PHE A 43 -9.99 13.47 1.63
C PHE A 43 -8.94 14.48 2.12
N SER A 44 -9.25 15.77 1.95
CA SER A 44 -8.45 16.84 2.55
C SER A 44 -8.48 16.74 4.08
N LYS A 45 -7.39 17.12 4.74
CA LYS A 45 -7.29 17.17 6.21
C LYS A 45 -8.34 18.11 6.83
N ASP A 46 -8.78 19.13 6.09
CA ASP A 46 -9.77 20.10 6.54
C ASP A 46 -11.21 19.70 6.19
N ASN A 47 -11.45 18.43 5.85
CA ASN A 47 -12.78 17.96 5.48
C ASN A 47 -13.65 17.74 6.74
N PRO A 48 -14.68 18.58 6.98
CA PRO A 48 -15.49 18.47 8.20
C PRO A 48 -16.37 17.21 8.23
N GLN A 49 -16.73 16.65 7.07
CA GLN A 49 -17.48 15.41 6.99
C GLN A 49 -16.63 14.20 7.40
N LEU A 50 -15.33 14.20 7.06
CA LEU A 50 -14.40 13.18 7.53
C LEU A 50 -14.27 13.21 9.05
N THR A 51 -14.11 14.40 9.64
CA THR A 51 -14.02 14.55 11.10
C THR A 51 -15.29 14.06 11.80
N ALA A 52 -16.47 14.40 11.29
CA ALA A 52 -17.73 13.94 11.88
C ALA A 52 -17.86 12.40 11.81
N PHE A 53 -17.40 11.79 10.71
CA PHE A 53 -17.38 10.35 10.54
C PHE A 53 -16.42 9.65 11.51
N GLU A 54 -15.22 10.19 11.71
CA GLU A 54 -14.24 9.66 12.67
C GLU A 54 -14.77 9.72 14.11
N VAL A 55 -15.41 10.83 14.49
CA VAL A 55 -16.06 10.96 15.81
C VAL A 55 -17.13 9.89 16.02
N LEU A 56 -17.93 9.59 14.99
CA LEU A 56 -18.95 8.53 15.09
C LEU A 56 -18.31 7.15 15.25
N GLN A 57 -17.25 6.85 14.50
CA GLN A 57 -16.54 5.57 14.63
C GLN A 57 -15.86 5.41 16.00
N ASP A 58 -15.22 6.45 16.52
CA ASP A 58 -14.60 6.43 17.85
C ASP A 58 -15.64 6.28 18.96
N THR A 59 -16.83 6.87 18.79
CA THR A 59 -17.90 6.81 19.81
C THR A 59 -18.64 5.49 19.82
N TYR A 60 -18.92 4.91 18.63
CA TYR A 60 -19.85 3.78 18.47
C TYR A 60 -19.20 2.48 17.97
N THR A 61 -17.87 2.44 17.91
CA THR A 61 -17.03 1.35 17.38
C THR A 61 -16.72 1.46 15.89
N LYS A 62 -15.46 1.15 15.56
CA LYS A 62 -14.95 1.07 14.20
C LYS A 62 -15.35 -0.28 13.61
N ASN A 63 -16.05 -0.29 12.47
CA ASN A 63 -16.52 -1.52 11.81
C ASN A 63 -15.42 -2.23 10.99
N ASP A 64 -14.19 -2.25 11.50
CA ASP A 64 -13.07 -2.96 10.88
C ASP A 64 -12.88 -4.30 11.60
N GLY A 65 -13.76 -5.25 11.32
CA GLY A 65 -13.71 -6.61 11.87
C GLY A 65 -13.05 -7.59 10.91
N VAL A 66 -12.22 -8.50 11.44
CA VAL A 66 -11.78 -9.68 10.69
C VAL A 66 -12.82 -10.78 10.90
N LEU A 67 -13.51 -11.18 9.82
CA LEU A 67 -14.43 -12.31 9.84
C LEU A 67 -13.68 -13.60 9.50
N LEU A 68 -13.63 -14.52 10.45
CA LEU A 68 -13.16 -15.88 10.22
C LEU A 68 -14.38 -16.77 9.92
N VAL A 69 -14.37 -17.42 8.76
CA VAL A 69 -15.46 -18.31 8.32
C VAL A 69 -14.97 -19.76 8.40
N LEU A 70 -15.68 -20.57 9.18
CA LEU A 70 -15.42 -22.01 9.29
C LEU A 70 -16.42 -22.78 8.42
N ALA A 71 -15.92 -23.60 7.49
CA ALA A 71 -16.74 -24.44 6.62
C ALA A 71 -16.26 -25.91 6.69
N PRO A 72 -16.93 -26.77 7.46
CA PRO A 72 -16.59 -28.19 7.56
C PRO A 72 -16.70 -28.91 6.20
N LYS A 73 -15.75 -29.82 5.93
CA LYS A 73 -15.73 -30.57 4.65
C LYS A 73 -16.90 -31.53 4.49
N ASP A 74 -17.44 -32.02 5.59
CA ASP A 74 -18.60 -32.92 5.64
C ASP A 74 -19.94 -32.16 5.57
N GLY A 75 -19.91 -30.83 5.60
CA GLY A 75 -21.09 -29.96 5.62
C GLY A 75 -21.85 -29.94 6.94
N GLN A 76 -21.39 -30.65 7.97
CA GLN A 76 -22.05 -30.75 9.26
C GLN A 76 -21.52 -29.69 10.23
N VAL A 77 -22.21 -28.55 10.29
CA VAL A 77 -21.77 -27.39 11.08
C VAL A 77 -21.91 -27.62 12.59
N PHE A 78 -22.97 -28.32 13.03
CA PHE A 78 -23.27 -28.52 14.45
C PHE A 78 -22.80 -29.88 14.96
N THR A 79 -21.50 -30.15 14.87
CA THR A 79 -20.86 -31.31 15.52
C THR A 79 -20.02 -30.85 16.70
N ASN A 80 -19.78 -31.73 17.66
CA ASN A 80 -18.93 -31.41 18.81
C ASN A 80 -17.52 -30.99 18.37
N GLU A 81 -16.92 -31.71 17.40
CA GLU A 81 -15.61 -31.37 16.84
C GLU A 81 -15.57 -29.98 16.17
N THR A 82 -16.61 -29.60 15.41
CA THR A 82 -16.68 -28.29 14.74
C THR A 82 -16.92 -27.16 15.74
N LEU A 83 -17.71 -27.40 16.79
CA LEU A 83 -18.01 -26.41 17.82
C LEU A 83 -16.85 -26.21 18.80
N ASP A 84 -16.11 -27.28 19.15
CA ASP A 84 -14.87 -27.20 19.95
C ASP A 84 -13.83 -26.26 19.29
N ALA A 85 -13.83 -26.16 17.94
CA ALA A 85 -12.90 -25.29 17.22
C ALA A 85 -13.19 -23.78 17.34
N VAL A 86 -14.38 -23.38 17.83
CA VAL A 86 -14.80 -21.98 18.00
C VAL A 86 -15.11 -21.62 19.45
N GLU A 87 -15.09 -22.60 20.36
CA GLU A 87 -15.22 -22.39 21.80
C GLU A 87 -13.90 -21.82 22.38
N TRP A 88 -14.00 -20.87 23.31
CA TRP A 88 -12.87 -20.22 23.98
C TRP A 88 -12.76 -20.68 25.43
#